data_AF-A0AAE0ASL0-F1
#
_entry.id   AF-A0AAE0ASL0-F1
#
_cell.length_a   1.000
_cell.length_b   1.000
_cell.length_c   1.000
_cell.angle_alpha   90.00
_cell.angle_beta   90.00
_cell.angle_gamma   90.00
#
_symmetry.space_group_name_H-M   'P 1'
#
loop_
_entity.id
_entity.type
_entity.pdbx_description
1 polymer ?
#
loop_
_entity_poly.entity_id
_entity_poly.type
_entity_poly.pdbx_seq_one_letter_code
_entity_poly.pdbx_strand_id
1 'polypeptide(L)'
;MGSREANTVIYKGQYFPYKKRSDLKRLVGLHAVRENFEWKVKRSNKSVLHLVCKINKCTWKLRAMKRDERTYVQIGNFVNEYSCPLEEVQRHHRQDSVVIIGEIIAPRLQQHDGHLMRPKDIITDMKTMYGIQIMYSKAHQALHYALALTYGSYEETFQLLPSFGYVLEQQNSGTITELQCTDDNKLYISSWH
;
A
#
# COMPACT_ATOMS: atom_id res chain seq x y z
N MET A 1 -24.09 -2.40 -0.28
CA MET A 1 -23.73 -2.70 1.12
C MET A 1 -22.25 -2.44 1.28
N GLY A 2 -21.88 -1.42 2.07
CA GLY A 2 -20.52 -0.89 2.13
C GLY A 2 -19.54 -1.87 2.76
N SER A 3 -18.49 -2.21 2.01
CA SER A 3 -17.31 -2.88 2.54
C SER A 3 -16.75 -2.05 3.68
N ARG A 4 -16.69 -2.64 4.88
CA ARG A 4 -16.02 -2.08 6.05
C ARG A 4 -14.52 -1.97 5.75
N GLU A 5 -14.10 -0.85 5.15
CA GLU A 5 -12.74 -0.41 5.34
C GLU A 5 -12.56 -0.18 6.85
N ALA A 6 -11.66 -0.95 7.46
CA ALA A 6 -11.23 -0.67 8.82
C ALA A 6 -10.52 0.69 8.80
N ASN A 7 -11.31 1.75 8.95
CA ASN A 7 -10.86 3.11 9.08
C ASN A 7 -10.08 3.16 10.39
N THR A 8 -8.79 2.86 10.30
CA THR A 8 -7.95 2.68 11.48
C THR A 8 -7.58 4.08 11.96
N VAL A 9 -8.46 4.64 12.77
CA VAL A 9 -8.32 5.99 13.32
C VAL A 9 -7.16 6.01 14.31
N ILE A 10 -6.28 7.00 14.15
CA ILE A 10 -5.18 7.28 15.07
C ILE A 10 -5.69 8.26 16.13
N TYR A 11 -5.52 7.96 17.41
CA TYR A 11 -5.92 8.86 18.50
C TYR A 11 -4.99 8.80 19.71
N LYS A 12 -5.03 9.86 20.53
CA LYS A 12 -4.25 9.95 21.77
C LYS A 12 -4.74 8.91 22.77
N GLY A 13 -3.80 8.19 23.39
CA GLY A 13 -4.08 7.12 24.34
C GLY A 13 -4.10 5.72 23.73
N GLN A 14 -4.13 5.60 22.40
CA GLN A 14 -4.11 4.32 21.69
C GLN A 14 -2.81 3.53 21.92
N TYR A 15 -2.93 2.21 22.03
CA TYR A 15 -1.81 1.30 22.26
C TYR A 15 -1.50 0.46 21.01
N PHE A 16 -0.20 0.23 20.78
CA PHE A 16 0.30 -0.62 19.71
C PHE A 16 1.35 -1.59 20.28
N PRO A 17 1.36 -2.87 19.86
CA PRO A 17 2.43 -3.78 20.22
C PRO A 17 3.79 -3.22 19.78
N TYR A 18 4.79 -3.23 20.67
CA TYR A 18 6.10 -2.64 20.39
C TYR A 18 6.77 -3.27 19.16
N LYS A 19 6.63 -4.60 19.01
CA LYS A 19 7.14 -5.36 17.86
C LYS A 19 6.49 -4.96 16.53
N LYS A 20 5.33 -4.29 16.59
CA LYS A 20 4.53 -3.80 15.44
C LYS A 20 4.65 -2.29 15.24
N ARG A 21 5.82 -1.72 15.53
CA ARG A 21 6.11 -0.29 15.26
C ARG A 21 6.05 0.06 13.78
N SER A 22 6.33 -0.89 12.89
CA SER A 22 6.09 -0.78 11.45
C SER A 22 4.63 -0.44 11.15
N ASP A 23 3.70 -1.09 11.85
CA ASP A 23 2.27 -0.95 11.61
C ASP A 23 1.81 0.46 11.99
N LEU A 24 2.34 1.02 13.08
CA LEU A 24 2.07 2.42 13.42
C LEU A 24 2.59 3.38 12.34
N LYS A 25 3.80 3.15 11.78
CA LYS A 25 4.33 3.97 10.68
C LYS A 25 3.49 3.81 9.42
N ARG A 26 3.02 2.60 9.13
CA ARG A 26 2.12 2.29 8.01
C ARG A 26 0.80 3.03 8.15
N LEU A 27 0.17 2.99 9.32
CA LEU A 27 -1.06 3.74 9.62
C LEU A 27 -0.87 5.24 9.46
N VAL A 28 0.25 5.78 9.94
CA VAL A 28 0.60 7.19 9.74
C VAL A 28 0.81 7.49 8.25
N GLY A 29 1.38 6.57 7.48
CA GLY A 29 1.49 6.67 6.02
C GLY A 29 0.13 6.76 5.33
N LEU A 30 -0.82 5.88 5.68
CA LEU A 30 -2.19 5.92 5.15
C LEU A 30 -2.90 7.22 5.52
N HIS A 31 -2.77 7.66 6.77
CA HIS A 31 -3.29 8.95 7.24
C HIS A 31 -2.68 10.12 6.47
N ALA A 32 -1.38 10.07 6.22
CA ALA A 32 -0.65 11.11 5.49
C ALA A 32 -1.08 11.27 4.05
N VAL A 33 -1.36 10.17 3.34
CA VAL A 33 -1.91 10.22 1.98
C VAL A 33 -3.33 10.82 1.98
N ARG A 34 -4.19 10.41 2.92
CA ARG A 34 -5.58 10.90 3.01
C ARG A 34 -5.66 12.39 3.29
N GLU A 35 -4.84 12.86 4.21
CA GLU A 35 -4.78 14.28 4.62
C GLU A 35 -3.78 15.08 3.77
N ASN A 36 -3.25 14.48 2.70
CA ASN A 36 -2.36 15.12 1.73
C ASN A 36 -1.14 15.82 2.37
N PHE A 37 -0.38 15.15 3.23
CA PHE A 37 0.86 15.71 3.80
C PHE A 37 2.00 14.68 3.86
N GLU A 38 3.23 15.15 4.05
CA GLU A 38 4.38 14.28 4.29
C GLU A 38 4.87 14.35 5.74
N TRP A 39 5.40 13.23 6.21
CA TRP A 39 5.96 13.11 7.56
C TRP A 39 7.40 12.58 7.54
N LYS A 40 8.12 12.85 8.62
CA LYS A 40 9.47 12.34 8.86
C LYS A 40 9.62 11.85 10.29
N VAL A 41 10.55 10.93 10.50
CA VAL A 41 10.95 10.50 11.85
C VAL A 41 11.83 11.58 12.45
N LYS A 42 11.34 12.29 13.47
CA LYS A 42 12.16 13.24 14.25
C LYS A 42 13.05 12.52 15.25
N ARG A 43 12.55 11.45 15.87
CA ARG A 43 13.30 10.60 16.81
C ARG A 43 12.73 9.20 16.82
N SER A 44 13.60 8.19 16.75
CA SER A 44 13.21 6.78 16.93
C SER A 44 14.27 6.08 17.76
N ASN A 45 13.89 5.54 18.92
CA ASN A 45 14.75 4.72 19.76
C ASN A 45 13.93 3.64 20.47
N LYS A 46 14.56 2.84 21.34
CA LYS A 46 13.90 1.70 22.02
C LYS A 46 12.68 2.08 22.88
N SER A 47 12.48 3.35 23.22
CA SER A 47 11.40 3.79 24.10
C SER A 47 10.47 4.83 23.48
N VAL A 48 10.88 5.49 22.40
CA VAL A 48 10.16 6.62 21.79
C VAL A 48 10.15 6.50 20.28
N LEU A 49 8.98 6.71 19.69
CA LEU A 49 8.81 7.05 18.28
C LEU A 49 8.17 8.44 18.21
N HIS A 50 8.84 9.37 17.56
CA HIS A 50 8.39 10.74 17.36
C HIS A 50 8.38 11.05 15.88
N LEU A 51 7.19 11.25 15.34
CA LEU A 51 6.91 11.59 13.96
C LEU A 51 6.41 13.03 13.91
N VAL A 52 6.82 13.75 12.88
CA VAL A 52 6.45 15.15 12.65
C VAL A 52 6.19 15.36 11.17
N CYS A 53 5.46 16.41 10.82
CA CYS A 53 5.35 16.82 9.43
C CYS A 53 6.74 17.18 8.88
N LYS A 54 6.95 16.93 7.59
CA LYS A 54 8.21 17.22 6.91
C LYS A 54 8.46 18.72 6.79
N ILE A 55 7.38 19.50 6.57
CA ILE A 55 7.38 20.96 6.52
C ILE A 55 7.73 21.51 7.91
N ASN A 56 8.70 22.41 7.94
CA ASN A 56 9.18 22.98 9.18
C ASN A 56 8.11 23.85 9.83
N LYS A 57 8.05 23.84 11.17
CA LYS A 57 7.07 24.57 11.99
C LYS A 57 5.60 24.17 11.79
N CYS A 58 5.30 23.16 10.97
CA CYS A 58 3.97 22.55 10.97
C CYS A 58 3.65 21.96 12.35
N THR A 59 2.41 22.14 12.80
CA THR A 59 1.93 21.72 14.13
C THR A 59 1.74 20.21 14.27
N TRP A 60 1.51 19.50 13.15
CA TRP A 60 1.25 18.05 13.15
C TRP A 60 2.42 17.27 13.73
N LYS A 61 2.13 16.42 14.73
CA LYS A 61 3.10 15.54 15.37
C LYS A 61 2.43 14.37 16.08
N LEU A 62 3.12 13.25 16.08
CA LEU A 62 2.74 12.04 16.81
C LEU A 62 3.93 11.55 17.62
N ARG A 63 3.73 11.37 18.92
CA ARG A 63 4.73 10.81 19.82
C ARG A 63 4.17 9.61 20.56
N ALA A 64 4.66 8.44 20.19
CA ALA A 64 4.43 7.20 20.89
C ALA A 64 5.58 6.90 21.87
N MET A 65 5.24 6.52 23.09
CA MET A 65 6.19 6.15 24.13
C MET A 65 5.87 4.77 24.67
N LYS A 66 6.90 4.02 25.01
CA LYS A 66 6.78 2.77 25.75
C LYS A 66 6.24 3.05 27.16
N ARG A 67 5.25 2.26 27.61
CA ARG A 67 4.63 2.42 28.94
C ARG A 67 4.97 1.30 29.93
N ASP A 68 5.20 0.07 29.47
CA ASP A 68 5.46 -1.09 30.35
C ASP A 68 6.70 -1.92 29.93
N GLU A 69 6.93 -3.08 30.56
CA GLU A 69 8.00 -4.06 30.32
C GLU A 69 8.04 -4.66 28.89
N ARG A 70 8.30 -3.82 27.88
CA ARG A 70 8.61 -4.15 26.46
C ARG A 70 7.43 -4.52 25.56
N THR A 71 6.20 -4.58 26.05
CA THR A 71 5.10 -5.14 25.25
C THR A 71 4.41 -4.11 24.35
N TYR A 72 4.19 -2.88 24.83
CA TYR A 72 3.39 -1.88 24.10
C TYR A 72 4.03 -0.49 24.04
N VAL A 73 3.65 0.28 23.00
CA VAL A 73 3.81 1.72 22.93
C VAL A 73 2.44 2.39 22.94
N GLN A 74 2.31 3.48 23.67
CA GLN A 74 1.12 4.30 23.73
C GLN A 74 1.36 5.61 23.00
N ILE A 75 0.39 6.06 22.21
CA ILE A 75 0.38 7.41 21.63
C ILE A 75 0.08 8.41 22.76
N GLY A 76 1.12 9.04 23.31
CA GLY A 76 0.98 9.95 24.44
C GLY A 76 0.68 11.39 24.02
N ASN A 77 1.30 11.86 22.94
CA ASN A 77 1.06 13.18 22.39
C ASN A 77 0.73 13.03 20.91
N PHE A 78 -0.44 13.53 20.51
CA PHE A 78 -0.88 13.56 19.13
C PHE A 78 -1.56 14.90 18.88
N VAL A 79 -1.03 15.64 17.92
CA VAL A 79 -1.64 16.87 17.40
C VAL A 79 -1.98 16.61 15.95
N ASN A 80 -3.29 16.53 15.68
CA ASN A 80 -3.84 16.27 14.34
C ASN A 80 -4.36 17.57 13.71
N GLU A 81 -3.58 18.63 13.84
CA GLU A 81 -3.85 19.93 13.23
C GLU A 81 -2.68 20.26 12.32
N TYR A 82 -2.97 21.01 11.26
CA TYR A 82 -2.00 21.34 10.21
C TYR A 82 -1.91 22.85 10.06
N SER A 83 -0.68 23.36 10.11
CA SER A 83 -0.38 24.78 9.84
C SER A 83 0.48 24.97 8.59
N CYS A 84 0.74 23.89 7.84
CA CYS A 84 1.51 23.95 6.61
C CYS A 84 0.68 24.51 5.43
N PRO A 85 1.22 25.45 4.65
CA PRO A 85 0.56 25.92 3.43
C PRO A 85 0.47 24.81 2.36
N LEU A 86 -0.66 24.75 1.65
CA LEU A 86 -0.91 23.74 0.59
C LEU A 86 0.15 23.77 -0.53
N GLU A 87 0.66 24.96 -0.86
CA GLU A 87 1.69 25.16 -1.89
C GLU A 87 3.05 24.54 -1.50
N GLU A 88 3.37 24.57 -0.20
CA GLU A 88 4.60 23.98 0.32
C GLU A 88 4.47 22.45 0.42
N VAL A 89 3.27 21.98 0.73
CA VAL A 89 2.88 20.56 0.70
C VAL A 89 3.06 19.98 -0.70
N GLN A 90 2.51 20.62 -1.74
CA GLN A 90 2.64 20.17 -3.14
C GLN A 90 4.09 20.15 -3.66
N ARG A 91 4.94 21.08 -3.21
CA ARG A 91 6.36 21.10 -3.58
C ARG A 91 7.17 19.98 -2.93
N HIS A 92 6.74 19.52 -1.75
CA HIS A 92 7.48 18.52 -0.98
C HIS A 92 6.99 17.08 -1.19
N HIS A 93 5.78 16.87 -1.73
CA HIS A 93 5.16 15.59 -2.11
C HIS A 93 5.96 14.76 -3.12
N ARG A 94 7.10 14.25 -2.71
CA ARG A 94 7.98 13.38 -3.50
C ARG A 94 8.06 11.97 -2.93
N GLN A 95 7.57 11.74 -1.73
CA GLN A 95 7.81 10.54 -0.92
C GLN A 95 6.52 9.82 -0.51
N ASP A 96 5.57 9.66 -1.43
CA ASP A 96 4.57 8.62 -1.23
C ASP A 96 5.25 7.25 -1.34
N SER A 97 4.99 6.43 -0.33
CA SER A 97 5.48 5.06 -0.28
C SER A 97 4.68 4.22 -1.27
N VAL A 98 5.38 3.54 -2.18
CA VAL A 98 4.82 2.56 -3.12
C VAL A 98 3.88 1.57 -2.41
N VAL A 99 4.29 1.12 -1.21
CA VAL A 99 3.51 0.22 -0.36
C VAL A 99 2.18 0.84 0.04
N ILE A 100 2.19 2.10 0.49
CA ILE A 100 0.98 2.79 0.96
C ILE A 100 0.02 3.04 -0.20
N ILE A 101 0.52 3.48 -1.36
CA ILE A 101 -0.30 3.63 -2.56
C ILE A 101 -0.88 2.27 -2.97
N GLY A 102 -0.06 1.22 -2.96
CA GLY A 102 -0.47 -0.13 -3.31
C GLY A 102 -1.58 -0.66 -2.39
N GLU A 103 -1.50 -0.41 -1.08
CA GLU A 103 -2.56 -0.76 -0.13
C GLU A 103 -3.86 0.02 -0.34
N ILE A 104 -3.76 1.27 -0.80
CA ILE A 104 -4.94 2.11 -1.11
C ILE A 104 -5.66 1.60 -2.36
N ILE A 105 -4.92 1.14 -3.38
CA ILE A 105 -5.52 0.68 -4.65
C ILE A 105 -5.94 -0.79 -4.62
N ALA A 106 -5.35 -1.63 -3.77
CA ALA A 106 -5.63 -3.07 -3.70
C ALA A 106 -7.13 -3.41 -3.55
N PRO A 107 -7.92 -2.74 -2.68
CA PRO A 107 -9.34 -3.00 -2.58
C PRO A 107 -10.11 -2.76 -3.89
N ARG A 108 -9.66 -1.78 -4.70
CA ARG A 108 -10.29 -1.47 -5.99
C ARG A 108 -9.98 -2.52 -7.04
N LEU A 109 -8.81 -3.16 -6.99
CA LEU A 109 -8.47 -4.28 -7.88
C LEU A 109 -9.41 -5.47 -7.67
N GLN A 110 -9.87 -5.71 -6.44
CA GLN A 110 -10.83 -6.78 -6.12
C GLN A 110 -12.25 -6.48 -6.60
N GLN A 111 -12.64 -5.22 -6.70
CA GLN A 111 -14.01 -4.81 -7.04
C GLN A 111 -14.31 -4.80 -8.54
N HIS A 112 -13.28 -4.79 -9.39
CA HIS A 112 -13.42 -4.46 -10.80
C HIS A 112 -13.49 -5.67 -11.75
N ASP A 113 -13.76 -6.89 -11.26
CA ASP A 113 -14.04 -8.11 -12.07
C ASP A 113 -13.23 -8.22 -13.38
N GLY A 114 -11.91 -7.99 -13.30
CA GLY A 114 -11.01 -8.14 -14.45
C GLY A 114 -10.70 -6.89 -15.29
N HIS A 115 -11.20 -5.69 -14.94
CA HIS A 115 -10.69 -4.47 -15.58
C HIS A 115 -9.24 -4.20 -15.16
N LEU A 116 -8.32 -4.26 -16.14
CA LEU A 116 -6.89 -3.99 -15.95
C LEU A 116 -6.69 -2.52 -15.56
N MET A 117 -6.48 -2.25 -14.27
CA MET A 117 -6.05 -0.94 -13.77
C MET A 117 -4.66 -0.64 -14.33
N ARG A 118 -4.49 0.53 -14.95
CA ARG A 118 -3.20 0.95 -15.51
C ARG A 118 -2.53 1.96 -14.57
N PRO A 119 -1.20 2.12 -14.64
CA PRO A 119 -0.51 3.13 -13.86
C PRO A 119 -1.05 4.56 -14.05
N LYS A 120 -1.55 4.90 -15.25
CA LYS A 120 -2.18 6.20 -15.53
C LYS A 120 -3.47 6.42 -14.74
N ASP A 121 -4.24 5.35 -14.52
CA ASP A 121 -5.47 5.42 -13.75
C ASP A 121 -5.13 5.72 -12.28
N ILE A 122 -4.08 5.08 -11.74
CA ILE A 122 -3.55 5.36 -10.38
C ILE A 122 -3.04 6.80 -10.26
N ILE A 123 -2.30 7.33 -11.23
CA ILE A 123 -1.85 8.74 -11.20
C ILE A 123 -3.05 9.68 -11.13
N THR A 124 -4.09 9.40 -11.93
CA THR A 124 -5.30 10.20 -11.98
C THR A 124 -6.03 10.14 -10.63
N ASP A 125 -6.24 8.94 -10.11
CA ASP A 125 -6.85 8.66 -8.82
C ASP A 125 -6.13 9.37 -7.66
N MET A 126 -4.80 9.28 -7.61
CA MET A 126 -4.01 9.95 -6.57
C MET A 126 -4.15 11.46 -6.62
N LYS A 127 -4.22 12.02 -7.84
CA LYS A 127 -4.40 13.46 -8.04
C LYS A 127 -5.82 13.91 -7.70
N THR A 128 -6.85 13.17 -8.12
CA THR A 128 -8.26 13.58 -7.95
C THR A 128 -8.78 13.34 -6.55
N MET A 129 -8.43 12.21 -5.92
CA MET A 129 -8.93 11.85 -4.59
C MET A 129 -8.07 12.42 -3.46
N TYR A 130 -6.75 12.49 -3.65
CA TYR A 130 -5.81 12.88 -2.59
C TYR A 130 -5.05 14.17 -2.89
N GLY A 131 -5.18 14.75 -4.08
CA GLY A 131 -4.43 15.96 -4.46
C GLY A 131 -2.92 15.70 -4.65
N ILE A 132 -2.52 14.44 -4.79
CA ILE A 132 -1.12 14.00 -4.83
C ILE A 132 -0.73 13.64 -6.26
N GLN A 133 0.33 14.27 -6.76
CA GLN A 133 0.90 13.94 -8.07
C GLN A 133 2.06 12.97 -7.92
N ILE A 134 1.93 11.77 -8.47
CA ILE A 134 2.98 10.75 -8.46
C ILE A 134 3.60 10.53 -9.84
N MET A 135 4.83 10.04 -9.86
CA MET A 135 5.52 9.64 -11.10
C MET A 135 4.95 8.33 -11.65
N TYR A 136 5.03 8.15 -12.96
CA TYR A 136 4.58 6.92 -13.63
C TYR A 136 5.27 5.66 -13.09
N SER A 137 6.58 5.69 -12.90
CA SER A 137 7.34 4.57 -12.34
C SER A 137 6.84 4.16 -10.96
N LYS A 138 6.46 5.14 -10.12
CA LYS A 138 5.89 4.90 -8.79
C LYS A 138 4.49 4.28 -8.87
N ALA A 139 3.65 4.80 -9.76
CA ALA A 139 2.32 4.24 -10.01
C ALA A 139 2.41 2.79 -10.49
N HIS A 140 3.37 2.49 -11.37
CA HIS A 140 3.63 1.14 -11.84
C HIS A 140 4.08 0.22 -10.71
N GLN A 141 5.07 0.63 -9.89
CA GLN A 141 5.51 -0.17 -8.74
C GLN A 141 4.37 -0.40 -7.73
N ALA A 142 3.52 0.60 -7.50
CA ALA A 142 2.38 0.48 -6.61
C ALA A 142 1.34 -0.51 -7.14
N LEU A 143 1.10 -0.51 -8.46
CA LEU A 143 0.25 -1.50 -9.12
C LEU A 143 0.77 -2.91 -8.92
N HIS A 144 2.07 -3.15 -9.16
CA HIS A 144 2.71 -4.45 -8.93
C HIS A 144 2.57 -4.91 -7.47
N TYR A 145 2.81 -4.00 -6.52
CA TYR A 145 2.64 -4.29 -5.11
C TYR A 145 1.19 -4.65 -4.77
N ALA A 146 0.22 -3.90 -5.29
CA ALA A 146 -1.20 -4.13 -5.05
C ALA A 146 -1.70 -5.44 -5.65
N LEU A 147 -1.24 -5.79 -6.86
CA LEU A 147 -1.52 -7.08 -7.48
C LEU A 147 -0.98 -8.22 -6.62
N ALA A 148 0.27 -8.12 -6.16
CA ALA A 148 0.87 -9.10 -5.27
C ALA A 148 0.11 -9.25 -3.94
N LEU A 149 -0.35 -8.13 -3.37
CA LEU A 149 -1.15 -8.12 -2.14
C LEU A 149 -2.54 -8.74 -2.34
N THR A 150 -3.11 -8.60 -3.53
CA THR A 150 -4.49 -9.02 -3.84
C THR A 150 -4.58 -10.48 -4.28
N TYR A 151 -3.65 -10.92 -5.13
CA TYR A 151 -3.69 -12.20 -5.84
C TYR A 151 -2.52 -13.12 -5.47
N GLY A 152 -1.67 -12.73 -4.54
CA GLY A 152 -0.40 -13.41 -4.26
C GLY A 152 0.72 -12.92 -5.18
N SER A 153 1.97 -13.23 -4.82
CA SER A 153 3.12 -12.87 -5.63
C SER A 153 3.04 -13.50 -7.02
N TYR A 154 3.67 -12.87 -8.02
CA TYR A 154 3.77 -13.45 -9.35
C TYR A 154 4.30 -14.89 -9.31
N GLU A 155 5.28 -15.19 -8.46
CA GLU A 155 5.81 -16.55 -8.29
C GLU A 155 4.72 -17.53 -7.84
N GLU A 156 3.90 -17.16 -6.86
CA GLU A 156 2.78 -17.97 -6.39
C GLU A 156 1.71 -18.14 -7.46
N THR A 157 1.39 -17.09 -8.25
CA THR A 157 0.40 -17.18 -9.33
C THR A 157 0.92 -17.98 -10.53
N PHE A 158 2.19 -17.84 -10.88
CA PHE A 158 2.86 -18.60 -11.95
C PHE A 158 2.97 -20.09 -11.59
N GLN A 159 3.18 -20.42 -10.31
CA GLN A 159 3.17 -21.81 -9.83
C GLN A 159 1.82 -22.51 -10.01
N LEU A 160 0.72 -21.76 -10.15
CA LEU A 160 -0.62 -22.32 -10.37
C LEU A 160 -0.92 -22.64 -11.83
N LEU A 161 -0.10 -22.18 -12.78
CA LEU A 161 -0.34 -22.42 -14.21
C LEU A 161 -0.42 -23.91 -14.59
N PRO A 162 0.43 -24.81 -14.07
CA PRO A 162 0.30 -26.25 -14.35
C PRO A 162 -1.03 -26.82 -13.84
N SER A 163 -1.47 -26.40 -12.65
CA SER A 163 -2.76 -26.83 -12.09
C SER A 163 -3.94 -26.27 -12.89
N PHE A 164 -3.82 -25.05 -13.39
CA PHE A 164 -4.82 -24.45 -14.28
C PHE A 164 -4.91 -25.19 -15.61
N GLY A 165 -3.77 -25.55 -16.23
CA GLY A 165 -3.72 -26.40 -17.42
C GLY A 165 -4.43 -27.73 -17.20
N TYR A 166 -4.11 -28.42 -16.10
CA TYR A 166 -4.77 -29.69 -15.74
C TYR A 166 -6.29 -29.56 -15.59
N VAL A 167 -6.79 -28.50 -14.95
CA VAL A 167 -8.24 -28.26 -14.83
C VAL A 167 -8.88 -28.01 -16.19
N LEU A 168 -8.22 -27.29 -17.10
CA LEU A 168 -8.72 -27.07 -18.46
C LEU A 168 -8.86 -28.37 -19.25
N GLU A 169 -7.90 -29.29 -19.14
CA GLU A 169 -7.95 -30.61 -19.77
C GLU A 169 -9.10 -31.47 -19.22
N GLN A 170 -9.38 -31.37 -17.93
CA GLN A 170 -10.48 -32.11 -17.29
C GLN A 170 -11.87 -31.59 -17.68
N GLN A 171 -12.02 -30.27 -17.84
CA GLN A 171 -13.31 -29.67 -18.18
C GLN A 171 -13.63 -29.75 -19.68
N ASN A 172 -12.60 -29.83 -20.54
CA ASN A 172 -12.76 -29.88 -21.99
C ASN A 172 -12.10 -31.14 -22.55
N SER A 173 -12.86 -32.23 -22.68
CA SER A 173 -12.38 -33.50 -23.23
C SER A 173 -11.75 -33.30 -24.62
N GLY A 174 -10.48 -33.64 -24.76
CA GLY A 174 -9.70 -33.47 -26.00
C GLY A 174 -8.78 -32.25 -25.99
N THR A 175 -8.89 -31.35 -25.01
CA THR A 175 -7.91 -30.28 -24.82
C THR A 175 -6.64 -30.85 -24.19
N ILE A 176 -5.50 -30.60 -24.81
CA ILE A 176 -4.17 -30.83 -24.25
C ILE A 176 -3.53 -29.46 -24.00
N THR A 177 -2.96 -29.25 -22.83
CA THR A 177 -2.28 -28.01 -22.46
C THR A 177 -0.78 -28.22 -22.31
N GLU A 178 0.03 -27.35 -22.92
CA GLU A 178 1.48 -27.35 -22.76
C GLU A 178 1.96 -25.97 -22.28
N LEU A 179 2.81 -25.97 -21.27
CA LEU A 179 3.48 -24.77 -20.76
C LEU A 179 4.83 -24.61 -21.45
N GLN A 180 4.97 -23.56 -22.25
CA GLN A 180 6.19 -23.26 -22.99
C GLN A 180 6.84 -21.99 -22.46
N CYS A 181 8.17 -22.01 -22.30
CA CYS A 181 8.98 -20.84 -21.99
C CYS A 181 9.85 -20.51 -23.21
N THR A 182 9.73 -19.31 -23.76
CA THR A 182 10.59 -18.85 -24.85
C THR A 182 11.92 -18.32 -24.33
N ASP A 183 12.93 -18.24 -25.20
CA ASP A 183 14.25 -17.65 -24.88
C ASP A 183 14.19 -16.22 -24.32
N ASP A 184 13.11 -15.46 -24.62
CA ASP A 184 12.82 -14.13 -24.07
C ASP A 184 12.13 -14.15 -22.68
N ASN A 185 12.10 -15.28 -21.97
CA ASN A 185 11.39 -15.47 -20.69
C ASN A 185 9.87 -15.17 -20.74
N LYS A 186 9.22 -15.42 -21.88
CA LYS A 186 7.76 -15.36 -22.00
C LYS A 186 7.18 -16.75 -21.84
N LEU A 187 6.14 -16.87 -21.02
CA LEU A 187 5.40 -18.11 -20.79
C LEU A 187 4.11 -18.11 -21.61
N TYR A 188 3.85 -19.21 -22.32
CA TYR A 188 2.63 -19.43 -23.09
C TYR A 188 1.99 -20.74 -22.65
N ILE A 189 0.66 -20.74 -22.53
CA ILE A 189 -0.13 -21.98 -22.50
C ILE A 189 -0.68 -22.17 -23.90
N SER A 190 -0.20 -23.20 -24.57
CA SER A 190 -0.73 -23.60 -25.86
C SER A 190 -1.75 -24.73 -25.65
N SER A 191 -2.85 -24.67 -26.40
CA SER A 191 -3.88 -25.70 -26.37
C SER A 191 -4.24 -26.13 -27.79
N TRP A 192 -4.38 -27.44 -27.98
CA TRP A 192 -4.76 -28.07 -29.23
C TRP A 192 -5.76 -29.19 -28.95
N HIS A 193 -6.56 -29.51 -29.96
CA HIS A 193 -7.58 -30.56 -29.97
C HIS A 193 -7.10 -31.75 -30.81
#